data_AF-A0A251UHH0-F1
#
_entry.id   AF-A0A251UHH0-F1
#
_cell.length_a   1.000
_cell.length_b   1.000
_cell.length_c   1.000
_cell.angle_alpha   90.00
_cell.angle_beta   90.00
_cell.angle_gamma   90.00
#
_symmetry.space_group_name_H-M   'P 1'
#
loop_
_entity.id
_entity.type
_entity.pdbx_description
1 polymer ?
#
loop_
_entity_poly.entity_id
_entity_poly.type
_entity_poly.pdbx_seq_one_letter_code
_entity_poly.pdbx_strand_id
1 'polypeptide(L)'
;MSCLPFLVVMLDIIARLPPKNVAQCKLVCKEWLDFILERKFVRAHCHYMRASADQKLLMVGWKTIEVHSLNYKSPGFILPRGVTRPFYAYPSRMFFLASLDGMLCVCLQNTCELVVWNPLTTKFKKLANSNSQGFYKVDSDALGFFVDSSDDYNILHIKRRRGTMTVYIYSMELNSWSTVRFLKHRPYHHYTYLWSPATLCGGGLYFVVTQCRGRSDGLTVIRFDVNSKSFSELCFPNVYDDEVSGSLVNINEEFICMFVSETMTIDEKLYCGGLKIKVG
;
A
#
# COMPACT_ATOMS: atom_id res chain seq x y z
N MET A 1 19.18 -40.24 14.86
CA MET A 1 18.52 -38.93 15.12
C MET A 1 18.01 -38.42 13.80
N SER A 2 16.69 -38.40 13.59
CA SER A 2 16.10 -37.80 12.40
C SER A 2 16.17 -36.27 12.54
N CYS A 3 17.14 -35.65 11.87
CA CYS A 3 17.19 -34.20 11.77
C CYS A 3 15.89 -33.71 11.12
N LEU A 4 15.20 -32.75 11.74
CA LEU A 4 14.12 -32.02 11.08
C LEU A 4 14.68 -31.43 9.76
N PRO A 5 13.99 -31.59 8.63
CA PRO A 5 14.47 -31.07 7.36
C PRO A 5 14.72 -29.57 7.47
N PHE A 6 15.88 -29.10 7.00
CA PHE A 6 16.29 -27.69 7.06
C PHE A 6 15.19 -26.73 6.60
N LEU A 7 14.48 -27.10 5.52
CA LEU A 7 13.39 -26.32 4.96
C LEU A 7 12.20 -26.16 5.92
N VAL A 8 11.87 -27.20 6.70
CA VAL A 8 10.82 -27.15 7.73
C VAL A 8 11.22 -26.19 8.85
N VAL A 9 12.46 -26.28 9.32
CA VAL A 9 12.97 -25.35 10.34
C VAL A 9 12.86 -23.91 9.86
N MET A 10 13.27 -23.63 8.63
CA MET A 10 13.28 -22.26 8.14
C MET A 10 11.87 -21.69 7.88
N LEU A 11 10.99 -22.44 7.19
CA LEU A 11 9.69 -21.92 6.77
C LEU A 11 8.59 -22.07 7.83
N ASP A 12 8.66 -23.09 8.68
CA ASP A 12 7.62 -23.35 9.67
C ASP A 12 7.97 -22.85 11.08
N ILE A 13 9.26 -22.69 11.38
CA ILE A 13 9.72 -22.21 12.70
C ILE A 13 10.30 -20.80 12.57
N ILE A 14 11.41 -20.63 11.84
CA ILE A 14 12.14 -19.35 11.81
C ILE A 14 11.29 -18.24 11.18
N ALA A 15 10.55 -18.51 10.10
CA ALA A 15 9.69 -17.52 9.45
C ALA A 15 8.55 -17.01 10.36
N ARG A 16 8.19 -17.73 11.43
CA ARG A 16 7.16 -17.30 12.40
C ARG A 16 7.71 -16.43 13.53
N LEU A 17 9.04 -16.42 13.70
CA LEU A 17 9.67 -15.63 14.75
C LEU A 17 9.52 -14.13 14.49
N PRO A 18 9.54 -13.28 15.53
CA PRO A 18 9.57 -11.83 15.34
C PRO A 18 10.77 -11.38 14.49
N PRO A 19 10.68 -10.23 13.76
CA PRO A 19 11.74 -9.78 12.85
C PRO A 19 13.12 -9.65 13.51
N LYS A 20 13.17 -9.29 14.80
CA LYS A 20 14.41 -9.19 15.57
C LYS A 20 15.13 -10.54 15.70
N ASN A 21 14.38 -11.61 15.98
CA ASN A 21 14.92 -12.95 16.12
C ASN A 21 15.38 -13.49 14.76
N VAL A 22 14.59 -13.28 13.70
CA VAL A 22 15.01 -13.62 12.32
C VAL A 22 16.30 -12.90 11.94
N ALA A 23 16.46 -11.63 12.32
CA ALA A 23 17.69 -10.89 12.08
C ALA A 23 18.91 -11.49 12.81
N GLN A 24 18.72 -12.07 14.00
CA GLN A 24 19.78 -12.81 14.71
C GLN A 24 20.10 -14.14 14.03
N CYS A 25 19.11 -14.84 13.48
CA CYS A 25 19.30 -16.09 12.74
C CYS A 25 20.22 -15.93 11.51
N LYS A 26 20.31 -14.71 10.93
CA LYS A 26 21.27 -14.38 9.86
C LYS A 26 22.74 -14.53 10.28
N LEU A 27 23.04 -14.53 11.58
CA LEU A 27 24.40 -14.62 12.12
C LEU A 27 24.85 -16.07 12.40
N VAL A 28 23.97 -17.06 12.23
CA VAL A 28 24.24 -18.46 12.57
C VAL A 28 25.26 -19.06 11.60
N CYS A 29 24.96 -19.06 10.30
CA CYS A 29 25.87 -19.51 9.25
C CYS A 29 25.48 -18.93 7.87
N LYS A 30 26.32 -19.14 6.85
CA LYS A 30 26.08 -18.65 5.48
C LYS A 30 24.80 -19.24 4.88
N GLU A 31 24.57 -20.54 5.04
CA GLU A 31 23.38 -21.22 4.52
C GLU A 31 22.08 -20.61 5.09
N TRP A 32 22.08 -20.28 6.39
CA TRP A 32 20.94 -19.60 7.01
C TRP A 32 20.77 -18.17 6.51
N LEU A 33 21.86 -17.42 6.39
CA LEU A 33 21.84 -16.08 5.83
C LEU A 33 21.26 -16.09 4.42
N ASP A 34 21.77 -16.95 3.55
CA ASP A 34 21.35 -17.05 2.15
C ASP A 34 19.87 -17.40 2.06
N PHE A 35 19.41 -18.42 2.80
CA PHE A 35 18.01 -18.81 2.81
C PHE A 35 17.07 -17.74 3.38
N ILE A 36 17.47 -17.03 4.45
CA ILE A 36 16.66 -15.94 5.03
C ILE A 36 16.52 -14.77 4.05
N LEU A 37 17.50 -14.58 3.16
CA LEU A 37 17.45 -13.57 2.11
C LEU A 37 16.66 -14.02 0.87
N GLU A 38 16.35 -15.31 0.73
CA GLU A 38 15.53 -15.81 -0.37
C GLU A 38 14.09 -15.29 -0.31
N ARG A 39 13.50 -15.04 -1.49
CA ARG A 39 12.12 -14.54 -1.62
C ARG A 39 11.11 -15.43 -0.90
N LYS A 40 11.26 -16.76 -1.00
CA LYS A 40 10.32 -17.70 -0.37
C LYS A 40 10.25 -17.52 1.14
N PHE A 41 11.40 -17.30 1.79
CA PHE A 41 11.45 -17.08 3.22
C PHE A 41 10.86 -15.72 3.58
N VAL A 42 11.22 -14.66 2.84
CA VAL A 42 10.69 -13.32 3.05
C VAL A 42 9.16 -13.31 2.94
N ARG A 43 8.60 -13.98 1.93
CA ARG A 43 7.15 -14.11 1.71
C ARG A 43 6.46 -14.86 2.84
N ALA A 44 6.99 -16.01 3.23
CA ALA A 44 6.47 -16.78 4.35
C ALA A 44 6.50 -15.95 5.63
N HIS A 45 7.61 -15.27 5.91
CA HIS A 45 7.74 -14.41 7.08
C HIS A 45 6.74 -13.25 7.05
N CYS A 46 6.61 -12.53 5.93
CA CYS A 46 5.61 -11.47 5.77
C CYS A 46 4.19 -11.97 6.00
N HIS A 47 3.82 -13.13 5.43
CA HIS A 47 2.52 -13.76 5.62
C HIS A 47 2.22 -13.99 7.12
N TYR A 48 3.17 -14.58 7.86
CA TYR A 48 2.98 -14.78 9.31
C TYR A 48 2.92 -13.45 10.09
N MET A 49 3.71 -12.45 9.69
CA MET A 49 3.71 -11.15 10.37
C MET A 49 2.40 -10.37 10.15
N ARG A 50 1.72 -10.53 9.00
CA ARG A 50 0.39 -9.92 8.78
C ARG A 50 -0.64 -10.42 9.79
N ALA A 51 -0.59 -11.71 10.16
CA ALA A 51 -1.46 -12.31 11.15
C ALA A 51 -0.98 -12.12 12.61
N SER A 52 0.15 -11.45 12.83
CA SER A 52 0.73 -11.27 14.16
C SER A 52 -0.16 -10.42 15.06
N ALA A 53 -0.17 -10.73 16.36
CA ALA A 53 -0.82 -9.88 17.36
C ALA A 53 -0.06 -8.57 17.63
N ASP A 54 1.21 -8.52 17.23
CA ASP A 54 2.09 -7.37 17.43
C ASP A 54 2.09 -6.44 16.20
N GLN A 55 0.98 -5.72 16.03
CA GLN A 55 0.83 -4.75 14.95
C GLN A 55 1.61 -3.47 15.27
N LYS A 56 2.12 -2.78 14.26
CA LYS A 56 2.88 -1.53 14.43
C LYS A 56 2.12 -0.34 13.90
N LEU A 57 2.00 0.70 14.71
CA LEU A 57 1.45 1.99 14.33
C LEU A 57 2.57 2.99 14.15
N LEU A 58 2.62 3.62 12.97
CA LEU A 58 3.54 4.73 12.72
C LEU A 58 2.82 6.05 13.03
N MET A 59 3.28 6.75 14.06
CA MET A 59 2.80 8.09 14.39
C MET A 59 3.75 9.14 13.82
N VAL A 60 3.20 10.06 13.06
CA VAL A 60 3.95 11.10 12.36
C VAL A 60 3.61 12.44 12.98
N GLY A 61 4.53 12.97 13.78
CA GLY A 61 4.43 14.30 14.35
C GLY A 61 5.04 15.37 13.44
N TRP A 62 5.12 16.59 13.93
CA TRP A 62 5.68 17.70 13.14
C TRP A 62 7.19 17.55 12.86
N LYS A 63 7.95 17.02 13.84
CA LYS A 63 9.41 16.87 13.79
C LYS A 63 9.88 15.42 13.95
N THR A 64 9.06 14.57 14.55
CA THR A 64 9.40 13.19 14.91
C THR A 64 8.49 12.20 14.23
N ILE A 65 9.00 10.98 14.06
CA ILE A 65 8.24 9.81 13.66
C ILE A 65 8.50 8.75 14.72
N GLU A 66 7.44 8.14 15.22
CA GLU A 66 7.49 7.13 16.27
C GLU A 66 6.77 5.86 15.82
N VAL A 67 7.32 4.72 16.21
CA VAL A 67 6.64 3.44 16.05
C VAL A 67 6.13 2.99 17.41
N HIS A 68 4.82 2.80 17.46
CA HIS A 68 4.09 2.24 18.59
C HIS A 68 3.72 0.79 18.28
N SER A 69 3.70 -0.05 19.31
CA SER A 69 3.25 -1.44 19.17
C SER A 69 1.80 -1.52 19.66
N LEU A 70 0.91 -1.93 18.78
CA LEU A 70 -0.48 -2.22 19.10
C LEU A 70 -0.60 -3.71 19.38
N ASN A 71 -0.52 -4.08 20.65
CA ASN A 71 -0.81 -5.44 21.08
C ASN A 71 -2.20 -5.49 21.72
N TYR A 72 -3.18 -5.99 20.97
CA TYR A 72 -4.56 -6.09 21.46
C TYR A 72 -4.75 -7.16 22.55
N LYS A 73 -3.78 -8.08 22.71
CA LYS A 73 -3.84 -9.17 23.72
C LYS A 73 -3.29 -8.76 25.08
N SER A 74 -2.42 -7.75 25.12
CA SER A 74 -1.92 -7.18 26.36
C SER A 74 -1.76 -5.67 26.17
N PRO A 75 -2.69 -4.85 26.68
CA PRO A 75 -2.60 -3.39 26.64
C PRO A 75 -1.54 -2.90 27.63
N GLY A 76 -0.28 -3.27 27.38
CA GLY A 76 0.88 -2.72 28.07
C GLY A 76 1.39 -1.49 27.31
N PHE A 77 1.73 -0.43 28.04
CA PHE A 77 2.33 0.76 27.46
C PHE A 77 3.78 0.45 27.05
N ILE A 78 4.00 0.07 25.79
CA ILE A 78 5.34 -0.08 25.23
C ILE A 78 5.83 1.30 24.84
N LEU A 79 6.98 1.73 25.39
CA LEU A 79 7.56 3.03 25.05
C LEU A 79 7.77 3.16 23.53
N PRO A 80 7.37 4.30 22.92
CA PRO A 80 7.58 4.53 21.52
C PRO A 80 9.05 4.43 21.15
N ARG A 81 9.32 3.79 20.01
CA ARG A 81 10.65 3.80 19.41
C ARG A 81 10.72 4.92 18.39
N GLY A 82 11.60 5.89 18.62
CA GLY A 82 11.92 6.92 17.63
C GLY A 82 12.48 6.29 16.35
N VAL A 83 12.01 6.79 15.21
CA VAL A 83 12.45 6.32 13.89
C VAL A 83 13.49 7.27 13.32
N THR A 84 14.68 6.75 13.03
CA THR A 84 15.70 7.49 12.29
C THR A 84 15.30 7.60 10.82
N ARG A 85 15.27 8.82 10.31
CA ARG A 85 14.98 9.10 8.90
C ARG A 85 16.29 9.13 8.12
N PRO A 86 16.43 8.33 7.06
CA PRO A 86 17.65 8.29 6.27
C PRO A 86 17.67 9.36 5.15
N PHE A 87 16.66 10.23 5.08
CA PHE A 87 16.53 11.31 4.09
C PHE A 87 16.09 12.64 4.72
N TYR A 88 16.55 13.75 4.13
CA TYR A 88 16.30 15.11 4.60
C TYR A 88 14.91 15.63 4.17
N ALA A 89 13.88 15.22 4.89
CA ALA A 89 12.55 15.83 4.79
C ALA A 89 11.90 15.87 6.18
N TYR A 90 11.29 17.00 6.54
CA TYR A 90 10.47 17.09 7.75
C TYR A 90 9.30 16.10 7.67
N PRO A 91 8.91 15.42 8.77
CA PRO A 91 7.84 14.44 8.69
C PRO A 91 6.50 15.05 8.28
N SER A 92 6.25 16.30 8.68
CA SER A 92 5.09 17.10 8.22
C SER A 92 5.07 17.40 6.72
N ARG A 93 6.16 17.09 6.00
CA ARG A 93 6.34 17.27 4.55
C ARG A 93 6.45 15.94 3.81
N MET A 94 6.00 14.86 4.43
CA MET A 94 5.94 13.52 3.84
C MET A 94 4.49 13.13 3.60
N PHE A 95 4.18 12.70 2.38
CA PHE A 95 2.88 12.11 2.06
C PHE A 95 3.04 10.60 1.99
N PHE A 96 2.36 9.87 2.88
CA PHE A 96 2.34 8.42 2.89
C PHE A 96 1.27 7.94 1.92
N LEU A 97 1.68 7.31 0.83
CA LEU A 97 0.80 7.00 -0.30
C LEU A 97 0.31 5.56 -0.29
N ALA A 98 1.17 4.63 0.13
CA ALA A 98 0.84 3.21 0.22
C ALA A 98 1.77 2.50 1.21
N SER A 99 1.31 1.37 1.73
CA SER A 99 2.11 0.47 2.55
C SER A 99 1.97 -0.96 2.08
N LEU A 100 3.07 -1.72 2.07
CA LEU A 100 3.07 -3.14 1.75
C LEU A 100 4.19 -3.84 2.51
N ASP A 101 3.86 -4.88 3.27
CA ASP A 101 4.83 -5.71 4.01
C ASP A 101 5.81 -4.91 4.88
N GLY A 102 5.29 -3.87 5.55
CA GLY A 102 6.08 -2.98 6.41
C GLY A 102 6.96 -1.99 5.66
N MET A 103 6.94 -1.99 4.32
CA MET A 103 7.50 -0.93 3.50
C MET A 103 6.45 0.14 3.20
N LEU A 104 6.89 1.39 3.13
CA LEU A 104 6.06 2.55 2.87
C LEU A 104 6.50 3.18 1.56
N CYS A 105 5.55 3.52 0.69
CA CYS A 105 5.79 4.42 -0.42
C CYS A 105 5.41 5.84 0.01
N VAL A 106 6.38 6.75 -0.03
CA VAL A 106 6.28 8.11 0.49
C VAL A 106 6.64 9.10 -0.62
N CYS A 107 5.88 10.18 -0.77
CA CYS A 107 6.28 11.34 -1.56
C CYS A 107 6.86 12.42 -0.65
N LEU A 108 8.02 12.95 -1.04
CA LEU A 108 8.65 14.08 -0.35
C LEU A 108 8.10 15.40 -0.93
N GLN A 109 7.38 16.19 -0.13
CA GLN A 109 6.70 17.40 -0.61
C GLN A 109 7.64 18.42 -1.28
N ASN A 110 8.87 18.54 -0.80
CA ASN A 110 9.85 19.51 -1.30
C ASN A 110 10.38 19.16 -2.69
N THR A 111 10.60 17.88 -2.98
CA THR A 111 11.18 17.44 -4.27
C THR A 111 10.17 16.75 -5.17
N CYS A 112 8.99 16.43 -4.65
CA CYS A 112 7.99 15.55 -5.26
C CYS A 112 8.51 14.12 -5.54
N GLU A 113 9.67 13.73 -5.00
CA GLU A 113 10.26 12.42 -5.26
C GLU A 113 9.52 11.30 -4.49
N LEU A 114 9.28 10.19 -5.16
CA LEU A 114 8.84 8.94 -4.56
C LEU A 114 10.01 8.22 -3.92
N VAL A 115 9.77 7.75 -2.70
CA VAL A 115 10.71 6.98 -1.89
C VAL A 115 10.00 5.74 -1.35
N VAL A 116 10.62 4.58 -1.52
CA VAL A 116 10.25 3.40 -0.73
C VAL A 116 11.12 3.34 0.49
N TRP A 117 10.49 3.22 1.66
CA TRP A 117 11.15 3.31 2.93
C TRP A 117 10.62 2.24 3.89
N ASN A 118 11.53 1.52 4.53
CA ASN A 118 11.19 0.65 5.65
C ASN A 118 11.60 1.34 6.96
N PRO A 119 10.63 1.82 7.77
CA PRO A 119 10.91 2.59 8.98
C PRO A 119 11.61 1.76 10.07
N LEU A 120 11.44 0.44 10.08
CA LEU A 120 12.05 -0.43 11.09
C LEU A 120 13.54 -0.68 10.83
N THR A 121 13.91 -0.83 9.55
CA THR A 121 15.30 -1.07 9.12
C THR A 121 16.04 0.20 8.72
N THR A 122 15.32 1.34 8.64
CA THR A 122 15.83 2.64 8.16
C THR A 122 16.39 2.60 6.73
N LYS A 123 16.16 1.52 5.98
CA LYS A 123 16.56 1.42 4.58
C LYS A 123 15.54 2.13 3.71
N PHE A 124 16.02 2.81 2.68
CA PHE A 124 15.18 3.53 1.74
C PHE A 124 15.76 3.46 0.33
N LYS A 125 14.91 3.75 -0.66
CA LYS A 125 15.24 3.83 -2.07
C LYS A 125 14.44 4.95 -2.72
N LYS A 126 15.13 5.91 -3.34
CA LYS A 126 14.49 6.90 -4.21
C LYS A 126 14.18 6.26 -5.56
N LEU A 127 13.01 6.57 -6.11
CA LEU A 127 12.56 6.01 -7.39
C LEU A 127 12.68 7.01 -8.55
N ALA A 128 12.98 8.27 -8.23
CA ALA A 128 13.08 9.34 -9.21
C ALA A 128 14.27 9.13 -10.16
N ASN A 129 14.08 9.47 -11.44
CA ASN A 129 15.14 9.44 -12.44
C ASN A 129 15.08 10.65 -13.39
N SER A 130 16.05 10.76 -14.29
CA SER A 130 16.17 11.86 -15.24
C SER A 130 14.98 12.02 -16.20
N ASN A 131 14.22 10.95 -16.45
CA ASN A 131 13.02 10.97 -17.30
C ASN A 131 11.78 11.50 -16.59
N SER A 132 11.94 12.13 -15.41
CA SER A 132 10.83 12.61 -14.57
C SER A 132 9.88 11.50 -14.11
N GLN A 133 10.30 10.23 -14.16
CA GLN A 133 9.58 9.13 -13.51
C GLN A 133 9.88 9.19 -12.01
N GLY A 134 8.97 8.69 -11.17
CA GLY A 134 9.12 8.78 -9.72
C GLY A 134 8.92 10.18 -9.13
N PHE A 135 8.41 11.14 -9.90
CA PHE A 135 7.95 12.45 -9.39
C PHE A 135 6.42 12.48 -9.30
N TYR A 136 5.90 12.58 -8.08
CA TYR A 136 4.49 12.45 -7.73
C TYR A 136 3.86 13.79 -7.33
N LYS A 137 2.67 14.11 -7.86
CA LYS A 137 1.86 15.23 -7.36
C LYS A 137 0.62 14.71 -6.64
N VAL A 138 0.51 15.11 -5.38
CA VAL A 138 -0.52 14.66 -4.45
C VAL A 138 -1.93 14.88 -4.97
N ASP A 139 -2.23 16.07 -5.50
CA ASP A 139 -3.60 16.44 -5.90
C ASP A 139 -4.01 15.91 -7.29
N SER A 140 -3.19 15.09 -7.93
CA SER A 140 -3.43 14.69 -9.32
C SER A 140 -3.11 13.24 -9.62
N ASP A 141 -2.03 12.71 -9.06
CA ASP A 141 -1.56 11.36 -9.38
C ASP A 141 -2.20 10.32 -8.46
N ALA A 142 -2.34 9.10 -8.97
CA ALA A 142 -2.71 7.95 -8.16
C ALA A 142 -1.53 6.97 -8.07
N LEU A 143 -1.44 6.25 -6.95
CA LEU A 143 -0.36 5.30 -6.71
C LEU A 143 -0.90 4.03 -6.05
N GLY A 144 -0.35 2.88 -6.42
CA GLY A 144 -0.55 1.62 -5.73
C GLY A 144 0.74 0.86 -5.56
N PHE A 145 0.84 0.10 -4.46
CA PHE A 145 1.97 -0.76 -4.14
C PHE A 145 1.49 -2.20 -4.13
N PHE A 146 2.13 -3.08 -4.90
CA PHE A 146 1.71 -4.46 -5.05
C PHE A 146 2.90 -5.41 -5.19
N VAL A 147 2.58 -6.70 -5.11
CA VAL A 147 3.48 -7.82 -5.41
C VAL A 147 2.85 -8.62 -6.53
N ASP A 148 3.65 -8.98 -7.54
CA ASP A 148 3.20 -9.82 -8.65
C ASP A 148 3.50 -11.30 -8.41
N SER A 149 3.07 -12.17 -9.33
CA SER A 149 3.28 -13.62 -9.26
C SER A 149 4.75 -14.07 -9.27
N SER A 150 5.69 -13.17 -9.61
CA SER A 150 7.14 -13.42 -9.53
C SER A 150 7.75 -12.99 -8.19
N ASP A 151 6.91 -12.67 -7.20
CA ASP A 151 7.30 -12.13 -5.90
C ASP A 151 8.01 -10.77 -5.97
N ASP A 152 7.96 -10.07 -7.11
CA ASP A 152 8.56 -8.76 -7.25
C ASP A 152 7.67 -7.69 -6.64
N TYR A 153 8.29 -6.78 -5.90
CA TYR A 153 7.61 -5.62 -5.33
C TYR A 153 7.55 -4.52 -6.37
N ASN A 154 6.34 -4.05 -6.67
CA ASN A 154 6.10 -3.15 -7.77
C ASN A 154 5.29 -1.92 -7.34
N ILE A 155 5.58 -0.77 -7.93
CA ILE A 155 4.80 0.46 -7.73
C ILE A 155 4.12 0.85 -9.04
N LEU A 156 2.79 0.91 -9.00
CA LEU A 156 1.97 1.49 -10.05
C LEU A 156 1.87 2.99 -9.81
N HIS A 157 2.32 3.81 -10.75
CA HIS A 157 2.20 5.28 -10.70
C HIS A 157 1.38 5.76 -11.89
N ILE A 158 0.18 6.26 -11.62
CA ILE A 158 -0.70 6.88 -12.61
C ILE A 158 -0.44 8.39 -12.58
N LYS A 159 0.32 8.87 -13.56
CA LYS A 159 0.74 10.27 -13.67
C LYS A 159 -0.23 11.04 -14.56
N ARG A 160 -0.91 12.04 -13.99
CA ARG A 160 -1.94 12.85 -14.69
C ARG A 160 -1.44 14.29 -14.88
N ARG A 161 -1.10 14.68 -16.11
CA ARG A 161 -0.45 15.97 -16.41
C ARG A 161 -0.92 16.55 -17.73
N ARG A 162 -1.24 17.85 -17.76
CA ARG A 162 -1.51 18.61 -19.00
C ARG A 162 -2.50 17.90 -19.95
N GLY A 163 -3.56 17.30 -19.40
CA GLY A 163 -4.56 16.59 -20.20
C GLY A 163 -4.14 15.19 -20.67
N THR A 164 -2.99 14.67 -20.22
CA THR A 164 -2.55 13.31 -20.51
C THR A 164 -2.47 12.47 -19.23
N MET A 165 -2.60 11.17 -19.40
CA MET A 165 -2.38 10.19 -18.35
C MET A 165 -1.40 9.14 -18.83
N THR A 166 -0.32 8.99 -18.09
CA THR A 166 0.70 7.97 -18.34
C THR A 166 0.80 7.07 -17.13
N VAL A 167 0.76 5.76 -17.36
CA VAL A 167 0.88 4.78 -16.29
C VAL A 167 2.25 4.15 -16.34
N TYR A 168 2.93 4.18 -15.21
CA TYR A 168 4.23 3.55 -15.04
C TYR A 168 4.16 2.43 -14.00
N ILE A 169 4.97 1.39 -14.20
CA ILE A 169 5.25 0.37 -13.19
C ILE A 169 6.74 0.39 -12.90
N TYR A 170 7.09 0.62 -11.64
CA TYR A 170 8.45 0.44 -11.16
C TYR A 170 8.62 -0.97 -10.61
N SER A 171 9.55 -1.73 -11.17
CA SER A 171 9.97 -3.04 -10.65
C SER A 171 11.15 -2.85 -9.70
N MET A 172 11.04 -3.38 -8.48
CA MET A 172 12.14 -3.33 -7.51
C MET A 172 13.28 -4.26 -7.92
N GLU A 173 12.93 -5.43 -8.45
CA GLU A 173 13.88 -6.41 -8.99
C GLU A 173 14.69 -5.84 -10.16
N LEU A 174 14.02 -5.33 -11.19
CA LEU A 174 14.67 -4.79 -12.39
C LEU A 174 15.21 -3.37 -12.18
N ASN A 175 14.91 -2.75 -11.03
CA ASN A 175 15.32 -1.39 -10.68
C ASN A 175 14.97 -0.35 -11.77
N SER A 176 13.85 -0.54 -12.47
CA SER A 176 13.51 0.25 -13.64
C SER A 176 12.01 0.47 -13.78
N TRP A 177 11.67 1.52 -14.53
CA TRP A 177 10.29 1.86 -14.86
C TRP A 177 9.91 1.32 -16.23
N SER A 178 8.72 0.75 -16.34
CA SER A 178 8.06 0.38 -17.58
C SER A 178 6.74 1.14 -17.73
N THR A 179 6.14 1.11 -18.92
CA THR A 179 4.84 1.75 -19.17
C THR A 179 3.76 0.71 -19.41
N VAL A 180 2.54 1.02 -18.99
CA VAL A 180 1.36 0.18 -19.22
C VAL A 180 0.26 1.01 -19.86
N ARG A 181 -0.53 0.38 -20.72
CA ARG A 181 -1.66 1.04 -21.38
C ARG A 181 -2.82 1.17 -20.40
N PHE A 182 -3.41 2.36 -20.36
CA PHE A 182 -4.64 2.61 -19.62
C PHE A 182 -5.88 2.50 -20.52
N LEU A 183 -7.06 2.42 -19.92
CA LEU A 183 -8.37 2.45 -20.58
C LEU A 183 -8.53 3.71 -21.47
N LYS A 184 -9.24 3.58 -22.59
CA LYS A 184 -9.46 4.69 -23.54
C LYS A 184 -10.88 5.28 -23.50
N HIS A 185 -11.76 4.75 -22.66
CA HIS A 185 -13.20 5.02 -22.75
C HIS A 185 -13.63 6.36 -22.15
N ARG A 186 -12.96 6.84 -21.09
CA ARG A 186 -13.30 8.09 -20.39
C ARG A 186 -12.08 8.99 -20.17
N PRO A 187 -12.27 10.32 -20.06
CA PRO A 187 -11.18 11.28 -19.88
C PRO A 187 -10.69 11.35 -18.42
N TYR A 188 -10.32 10.20 -17.84
CA TYR A 188 -9.85 10.09 -16.45
C TYR A 188 -8.59 10.93 -16.14
N HIS A 189 -7.90 11.42 -17.17
CA HIS A 189 -6.80 12.36 -17.05
C HIS A 189 -7.24 13.77 -16.57
N HIS A 190 -8.53 14.12 -16.72
CA HIS A 190 -9.04 15.47 -16.46
C HIS A 190 -9.12 15.75 -14.94
N TYR A 191 -8.82 16.98 -14.52
CA TYR A 191 -8.73 17.37 -13.11
C TYR A 191 -10.04 17.27 -12.32
N THR A 192 -11.17 17.13 -13.01
CA THR A 192 -12.49 16.92 -12.39
C THR A 192 -12.67 15.50 -11.84
N TYR A 193 -11.74 14.59 -12.13
CA TYR A 193 -11.73 13.25 -11.53
C TYR A 193 -10.77 13.23 -10.34
N LEU A 194 -11.29 12.83 -9.19
CA LEU A 194 -10.50 12.52 -8.00
C LEU A 194 -10.30 11.02 -7.90
N TRP A 195 -9.11 10.63 -7.50
CA TRP A 195 -8.71 9.23 -7.36
C TRP A 195 -8.39 8.97 -5.89
N SER A 196 -8.97 7.91 -5.33
CA SER A 196 -8.58 7.44 -4.00
C SER A 196 -7.16 6.86 -4.03
N PRO A 197 -6.51 6.71 -2.85
CA PRO A 197 -5.41 5.77 -2.71
C PRO A 197 -5.81 4.37 -3.18
N ALA A 198 -4.85 3.60 -3.71
CA ALA A 198 -5.11 2.24 -4.13
C ALA A 198 -5.29 1.31 -2.94
N THR A 199 -6.24 0.39 -3.04
CA THR A 199 -6.35 -0.75 -2.12
C THR A 199 -5.91 -2.03 -2.83
N LEU A 200 -4.93 -2.74 -2.27
CA LEU A 200 -4.50 -4.05 -2.77
C LEU A 200 -5.37 -5.15 -2.13
N CYS A 201 -5.99 -5.99 -2.96
CA CYS A 201 -6.77 -7.14 -2.49
C CYS A 201 -6.98 -8.15 -3.62
N GLY A 202 -6.87 -9.44 -3.33
CA GLY A 202 -7.16 -10.51 -4.31
C GLY A 202 -6.42 -10.35 -5.64
N GLY A 203 -5.14 -9.96 -5.62
CA GLY A 203 -4.33 -9.77 -6.84
C GLY A 203 -4.73 -8.58 -7.71
N GLY A 204 -5.47 -7.60 -7.17
CA GLY A 204 -5.77 -6.35 -7.88
C GLY A 204 -5.50 -5.12 -7.01
N LEU A 205 -5.13 -4.02 -7.66
CA LEU A 205 -5.17 -2.67 -7.09
C LEU A 205 -6.47 -1.99 -7.49
N TYR A 206 -7.19 -1.45 -6.51
CA TYR A 206 -8.51 -0.86 -6.71
C TYR A 206 -8.48 0.60 -6.33
N PHE A 207 -9.00 1.43 -7.23
CA PHE A 207 -9.11 2.88 -7.08
C PHE A 207 -10.58 3.28 -7.19
N VAL A 208 -11.08 4.03 -6.22
CA VAL A 208 -12.36 4.73 -6.37
C VAL A 208 -12.09 6.03 -7.11
N VAL A 209 -12.85 6.25 -8.18
CA VAL A 209 -12.75 7.44 -9.01
C VAL A 209 -14.09 8.17 -8.96
N THR A 210 -14.07 9.42 -8.50
CA THR A 210 -15.25 10.29 -8.38
C THR A 210 -15.14 11.48 -9.32
N GLN A 211 -16.25 11.88 -9.94
CA GLN A 211 -16.33 13.07 -10.78
C GLN A 211 -16.98 14.24 -10.03
N CYS A 212 -16.22 15.32 -9.77
CA CYS A 212 -16.66 16.43 -8.91
C CYS A 212 -17.88 17.26 -9.40
N ARG A 213 -18.45 16.97 -10.58
CA ARG A 213 -19.55 17.77 -11.18
C ARG A 213 -20.65 16.92 -11.86
N GLY A 214 -20.76 15.64 -11.53
CA GLY A 214 -21.81 14.75 -12.05
C GLY A 214 -22.90 14.49 -11.01
N ARG A 215 -24.12 14.11 -11.46
CA ARG A 215 -25.11 13.45 -10.59
C ARG A 215 -24.51 12.18 -9.99
N SER A 216 -25.14 11.65 -8.94
CA SER A 216 -24.79 10.48 -8.12
C SER A 216 -24.31 9.21 -8.86
N ASP A 217 -24.47 9.13 -10.19
CA ASP A 217 -23.87 8.15 -11.13
C ASP A 217 -22.34 8.30 -11.34
N GLY A 218 -21.67 9.18 -10.60
CA GLY A 218 -20.28 9.60 -10.84
C GLY A 218 -19.17 8.77 -10.20
N LEU A 219 -19.50 7.68 -9.49
CA LEU A 219 -18.52 6.80 -8.85
C LEU A 219 -18.20 5.59 -9.73
N THR A 220 -16.91 5.31 -9.87
CA THR A 220 -16.43 4.17 -10.65
C THR A 220 -15.25 3.56 -9.94
N VAL A 221 -15.18 2.22 -9.91
CA VAL A 221 -14.00 1.53 -9.40
C VAL A 221 -13.12 1.14 -10.59
N ILE A 222 -11.87 1.58 -10.58
CA ILE A 222 -10.87 1.12 -11.52
C ILE A 222 -10.05 0.03 -10.85
N ARG A 223 -10.02 -1.15 -11.45
CA ARG A 223 -9.16 -2.26 -11.05
C ARG A 223 -7.95 -2.33 -11.97
N PHE A 224 -6.77 -2.46 -11.39
CA PHE A 224 -5.56 -2.89 -12.07
C PHE A 224 -5.24 -4.32 -11.61
N ASP A 225 -5.29 -5.27 -12.53
CA ASP A 225 -4.93 -6.66 -12.26
C ASP A 225 -3.40 -6.80 -12.29
N VAL A 226 -2.81 -7.25 -11.17
CA VAL A 226 -1.36 -7.17 -10.97
C VAL A 226 -0.58 -8.17 -11.82
N ASN A 227 -1.21 -9.28 -12.19
CA ASN A 227 -0.58 -10.37 -12.93
C ASN A 227 -0.65 -10.13 -14.43
N SER A 228 -1.84 -9.82 -14.94
CA SER A 228 -2.04 -9.49 -16.35
C SER A 228 -1.56 -8.08 -16.71
N LYS A 229 -1.31 -7.22 -15.71
CA LYS A 229 -0.92 -5.81 -15.85
C LYS A 229 -1.90 -5.04 -16.73
N SER A 230 -3.20 -5.27 -16.50
CA SER A 230 -4.29 -4.69 -17.28
C SER A 230 -5.27 -3.95 -16.39
N PHE A 231 -5.99 -2.98 -16.97
CA PHE A 231 -7.01 -2.22 -16.28
C PHE A 231 -8.40 -2.70 -16.68
N SER A 232 -9.33 -2.67 -15.74
CA SER A 232 -10.75 -2.84 -15.98
C SER A 232 -11.57 -1.84 -15.16
N GLU A 233 -12.75 -1.54 -15.66
CA GLU A 233 -13.72 -0.69 -15.00
C GLU A 233 -14.78 -1.58 -14.34
N LEU A 234 -15.06 -1.33 -13.07
CA LEU A 234 -16.08 -2.02 -12.29
C LEU A 234 -17.15 -1.00 -11.89
N CYS A 235 -18.40 -1.44 -11.94
CA CYS A 235 -19.51 -0.63 -11.46
C CYS A 235 -19.37 -0.43 -9.96
N PHE A 236 -19.56 0.81 -9.52
CA PHE A 236 -19.69 1.08 -8.11
C PHE A 236 -21.05 0.51 -7.62
N PRO A 237 -21.13 -0.06 -6.41
CA PRO A 237 -22.41 -0.51 -5.87
C PRO A 237 -23.40 0.65 -5.80
N ASN A 238 -24.66 0.44 -6.20
CA ASN A 238 -25.70 1.46 -6.06
C ASN A 238 -25.91 1.75 -4.57
N VAL A 239 -25.51 2.94 -4.13
CA VAL A 239 -25.83 3.47 -2.81
C VAL A 239 -26.96 4.48 -3.02
N TYR A 240 -28.06 4.31 -2.28
CA TYR A 240 -29.30 5.08 -2.46
C TYR A 240 -29.25 6.49 -1.84
N ASP A 241 -28.06 7.03 -1.55
CA ASP A 241 -27.89 8.34 -0.92
C ASP A 241 -27.10 9.30 -1.80
N ASP A 242 -27.48 10.58 -1.77
CA ASP A 242 -27.00 11.60 -2.72
C ASP A 242 -25.57 12.10 -2.44
N GLU A 243 -25.02 11.84 -1.25
CA GLU A 243 -23.65 12.17 -0.87
C GLU A 243 -22.97 11.01 -0.17
N VAL A 244 -22.28 10.18 -0.96
CA VAL A 244 -21.58 9.00 -0.47
C VAL A 244 -20.09 9.13 -0.76
N SER A 245 -19.30 9.33 0.29
CA SER A 245 -17.85 9.17 0.23
C SER A 245 -17.49 7.74 0.67
N GLY A 246 -16.78 7.00 -0.19
CA GLY A 246 -16.41 5.61 0.07
C GLY A 246 -14.91 5.42 0.09
N SER A 247 -14.40 4.75 1.12
CA SER A 247 -13.04 4.22 1.15
C SER A 247 -13.09 2.70 0.99
N LEU A 248 -12.26 2.17 0.10
CA LEU A 248 -12.06 0.73 0.00
C LEU A 248 -11.10 0.30 1.10
N VAL A 249 -11.50 -0.70 1.87
CA VAL A 249 -10.63 -1.31 2.88
C VAL A 249 -10.61 -2.82 2.65
N ASN A 250 -9.40 -3.38 2.68
CA ASN A 250 -9.21 -4.83 2.66
C ASN A 250 -9.23 -5.33 4.11
N ILE A 251 -10.15 -6.23 4.41
CA ILE A 251 -10.24 -6.92 5.70
C ILE A 251 -10.18 -8.43 5.40
N ASN A 252 -9.08 -9.07 5.77
CA ASN A 252 -8.84 -10.51 5.58
C ASN A 252 -8.99 -11.01 4.13
N GLU A 253 -8.46 -10.27 3.15
CA GLU A 253 -8.60 -10.56 1.71
C GLU A 253 -10.05 -10.48 1.19
N GLU A 254 -10.97 -9.92 1.98
CA GLU A 254 -12.31 -9.53 1.56
C GLU A 254 -12.42 -8.00 1.48
N PHE A 255 -13.13 -7.50 0.46
CA PHE A 255 -13.45 -6.08 0.34
C PHE A 255 -14.53 -5.69 1.34
N ILE A 256 -14.23 -4.69 2.15
CA ILE A 256 -15.24 -3.90 2.83
C ILE A 256 -15.11 -2.48 2.28
N CYS A 257 -16.06 -2.10 1.43
CA CYS A 257 -16.21 -0.69 1.11
C CYS A 257 -16.89 -0.03 2.31
N MET A 258 -16.16 0.84 2.99
CA MET A 258 -16.70 1.66 4.07
C MET A 258 -17.18 2.97 3.46
N PHE A 259 -18.44 3.27 3.69
CA PHE A 259 -19.05 4.53 3.25
C PHE A 259 -19.31 5.41 4.47
N VAL A 260 -19.05 6.70 4.31
CA VAL A 260 -19.59 7.74 5.18
C VAL A 260 -20.57 8.52 4.34
N SER A 261 -21.85 8.40 4.69
CA SER A 261 -22.91 9.29 4.21
C SER A 261 -23.22 10.30 5.32
N GLU A 262 -23.12 11.58 4.99
CA GLU A 262 -23.68 12.64 5.82
C GLU A 262 -25.14 12.83 5.40
N THR A 263 -26.07 12.43 6.25
CA THR A 263 -27.48 12.79 6.06
C THR A 263 -27.69 14.16 6.67
N MET A 264 -27.99 15.17 5.83
CA MET A 264 -28.46 16.47 6.30
C MET A 264 -29.90 16.36 6.82
N THR A 265 -30.07 15.74 7.99
CA THR A 265 -31.26 15.91 8.82
C THR A 265 -30.85 16.42 10.19
N ILE A 266 -31.73 17.21 10.82
CA ILE A 266 -31.49 17.97 12.06
C ILE A 266 -31.02 17.09 13.24
N ASP A 267 -31.08 15.77 13.11
CA ASP A 267 -30.36 14.80 13.92
C ASP A 267 -29.17 14.22 13.12
N GLU A 268 -27.95 14.70 13.39
CA GLU A 268 -26.71 14.15 12.83
C GLU A 268 -26.53 12.68 13.24
N LYS A 269 -26.87 11.74 12.36
CA LYS A 269 -26.54 10.31 12.52
C LYS A 269 -25.53 9.90 11.46
N LEU A 270 -24.30 9.59 11.89
CA LEU A 270 -23.32 8.90 11.05
C LEU A 270 -23.83 7.47 10.77
N TYR A 271 -24.07 7.14 9.51
CA TYR A 271 -24.35 5.78 9.08
C TYR A 271 -23.08 5.15 8.50
N CYS A 272 -22.46 4.24 9.24
CA CYS A 272 -21.37 3.39 8.74
C CYS A 272 -21.97 2.12 8.14
N GLY A 273 -22.10 2.07 6.80
CA GLY A 273 -22.49 0.87 6.05
C GLY A 273 -21.25 0.17 5.48
N GLY A 274 -21.22 -1.16 5.54
CA GLY A 274 -20.23 -1.98 4.84
C GLY A 274 -20.89 -2.72 3.68
N LEU A 275 -20.44 -2.52 2.45
CA LEU A 275 -20.92 -3.30 1.30
C LEU A 275 -19.84 -4.28 0.87
N LYS A 276 -20.17 -5.58 0.94
CA LYS A 276 -19.29 -6.65 0.45
C LYS A 276 -19.32 -6.66 -1.07
N ILE A 277 -18.24 -6.23 -1.69
CA ILE A 277 -18.04 -6.43 -3.13
C ILE A 277 -17.44 -7.82 -3.28
N LYS A 278 -18.24 -8.80 -3.73
CA LYS A 278 -17.71 -10.11 -4.13
C LYS A 278 -16.87 -9.91 -5.39
N VAL A 279 -15.57 -10.05 -5.27
CA VAL A 279 -14.67 -10.14 -6.42
C VAL A 279 -14.62 -11.61 -6.84
N GLY A 280 -15.12 -11.89 -8.04
CA GLY A 280 -15.06 -13.20 -8.67
C GLY A 280 -13.72 -13.50 -9.28
#